data_AF-A0AAU6EZX4-F1
#
_entry.id   AF-A0AAU6EZX4-F1
#
_cell.length_a   1.000
_cell.length_b   1.000
_cell.length_c   1.000
_cell.angle_alpha   90.00
_cell.angle_beta   90.00
_cell.angle_gamma   90.00
#
_symmetry.space_group_name_H-M   'P 1'
#
loop_
_entity.id
_entity.type
_entity.pdbx_description
1 polymer ?
#
loop_
_entity_poly.entity_id
_entity_poly.type
_entity_poly.pdbx_seq_one_letter_code
_entity_poly.pdbx_strand_id
1 'polypeptide(L)'
;MRRQAGIALAAVAASSLLLTTGCGGHSGSKADKPSASAGKSSAAAKQAASGEKAALTRKQLESAAIKSSDVATYEVTVPKSASGPIGGEHMVADKPACQPVADALSATAGAVKPVAAVERSAVAKNLSGVMVRVRLASYADGDADKVMSALSSAATTCKGFTGSVGTDKQHVAVADYDGYLTAQGSVTLRLTTKFGKQTLPVYLDVGTVGTTVEYFATFNVTGEDPTVGPTEVETPQTVKLTTAGH
;
A
#
# COMPACT_ATOMS: atom_id res chain seq x y z
N MET A 1 20.96 8.15 -49.05
CA MET A 1 19.94 8.11 -50.13
C MET A 1 18.64 8.66 -49.58
N ARG A 2 18.02 9.61 -50.28
CA ARG A 2 16.79 10.35 -49.92
C ARG A 2 15.53 9.60 -50.36
N ARG A 3 14.43 9.79 -49.61
CA ARG A 3 13.01 10.08 -50.01
C ARG A 3 12.14 9.86 -48.73
N GLN A 4 11.58 10.84 -48.01
CA GLN A 4 10.53 11.85 -48.32
C GLN A 4 9.32 11.23 -49.04
N ALA A 5 8.04 11.50 -48.73
CA ALA A 5 7.36 12.46 -47.84
C ALA A 5 5.88 12.05 -47.70
N GLY A 6 5.14 12.69 -46.79
CA GLY A 6 3.68 12.66 -46.75
C GLY A 6 3.10 13.52 -45.63
N ILE A 7 3.02 14.84 -45.88
CA ILE A 7 2.33 15.82 -45.03
C ILE A 7 0.92 16.03 -45.62
N ALA A 8 -0.11 16.06 -44.78
CA ALA A 8 -1.43 16.58 -45.12
C ALA A 8 -1.81 17.71 -44.15
N LEU A 9 -2.02 18.92 -44.70
CA LEU A 9 -2.60 20.09 -44.05
C LEU A 9 -4.10 20.19 -44.37
N ALA A 10 -4.90 20.58 -43.37
CA ALA A 10 -6.11 21.41 -43.48
C ALA A 10 -6.43 21.90 -42.04
N ALA A 11 -6.34 23.19 -41.64
CA ALA A 11 -7.17 24.37 -41.98
C ALA A 11 -8.68 24.13 -41.74
N VAL A 12 -9.51 24.92 -41.05
CA VAL A 12 -9.54 26.24 -40.38
C VAL A 12 -10.86 26.25 -39.57
N ALA A 13 -10.93 26.91 -38.40
CA ALA A 13 -12.11 27.71 -37.99
C ALA A 13 -11.88 28.42 -36.64
N ALA A 14 -12.01 29.74 -36.65
CA ALA A 14 -12.05 30.62 -35.50
C ALA A 14 -13.49 30.76 -34.95
N SER A 15 -13.64 31.02 -33.65
CA SER A 15 -14.73 31.84 -33.09
C SER A 15 -14.42 32.25 -31.64
N SER A 16 -14.81 33.48 -31.34
CA SER A 16 -14.42 34.31 -30.21
C SER A 16 -15.54 34.45 -29.17
N LEU A 17 -15.15 34.85 -27.95
CA LEU A 17 -15.92 35.60 -26.93
C LEU A 17 -17.11 34.93 -26.23
N LEU A 18 -17.09 34.95 -24.88
CA LEU A 18 -17.96 35.82 -24.05
C LEU A 18 -17.58 35.71 -22.56
N LEU A 19 -17.50 36.87 -21.90
CA LEU A 19 -17.30 37.06 -20.46
C LEU A 19 -18.61 36.89 -19.69
N THR A 20 -18.55 36.39 -18.45
CA THR A 20 -19.46 36.85 -17.37
C THR A 20 -18.73 36.92 -16.04
N THR A 21 -18.43 38.15 -15.63
CA THR A 21 -18.15 38.55 -14.25
C THR A 21 -19.47 38.60 -13.47
N GLY A 22 -19.56 37.88 -12.35
CA GLY A 22 -20.66 37.98 -11.39
C GLY A 22 -20.18 38.59 -10.09
N CYS A 23 -20.12 39.92 -10.03
CA CYS A 23 -20.03 40.69 -8.79
C CYS A 23 -21.29 41.55 -8.73
N GLY A 24 -22.12 41.34 -7.71
CA GLY A 24 -23.27 42.17 -7.39
C GLY A 24 -23.26 42.43 -5.89
N GLY A 25 -23.10 43.69 -5.51
CA GLY A 25 -23.16 44.16 -4.13
C GLY A 25 -24.26 45.20 -3.93
N HIS A 26 -24.50 45.63 -2.69
CA HIS A 26 -24.89 47.02 -2.38
C HIS A 26 -24.71 47.35 -0.88
N SER A 27 -23.77 48.27 -0.63
CA SER A 27 -23.78 49.48 0.22
C SER A 27 -24.45 49.55 1.60
N GLY A 28 -23.71 50.12 2.56
CA GLY A 28 -24.25 51.24 3.36
C GLY A 28 -23.92 51.29 4.87
N SER A 29 -22.74 51.82 5.20
CA SER A 29 -22.41 52.71 6.34
C SER A 29 -23.02 52.48 7.74
N LYS A 30 -22.15 52.29 8.76
CA LYS A 30 -21.71 53.32 9.71
C LYS A 30 -20.80 52.72 10.79
N ALA A 31 -19.88 53.55 11.27
CA ALA A 31 -18.90 53.27 12.31
C ALA A 31 -19.54 52.98 13.67
N ASP A 32 -18.93 52.08 14.43
CA ASP A 32 -18.57 52.29 15.84
C ASP A 32 -17.57 51.21 16.30
N LYS A 33 -16.49 51.65 16.95
CA LYS A 33 -15.60 50.83 17.81
C LYS A 33 -16.31 50.69 19.18
N PRO A 34 -16.09 49.64 20.01
CA PRO A 34 -14.76 49.39 20.56
C PRO A 34 -14.38 47.94 20.96
N SER A 35 -13.06 47.74 21.07
CA SER A 35 -12.29 46.96 22.06
C SER A 35 -12.39 45.43 22.21
N ALA A 36 -11.19 44.83 22.27
CA ALA A 36 -10.77 43.56 22.89
C ALA A 36 -11.43 42.27 22.34
N SER A 37 -10.75 41.16 22.10
CA SER A 37 -9.63 40.56 22.84
C SER A 37 -8.96 39.47 21.98
N ALA A 38 -7.85 38.97 22.48
CA ALA A 38 -6.97 37.94 21.93
C ALA A 38 -7.66 36.71 21.29
N GLY A 39 -6.97 36.08 20.32
CA GLY A 39 -7.36 34.76 19.84
C GLY A 39 -6.49 34.22 18.70
N LYS A 40 -5.36 33.62 19.07
CA LYS A 40 -4.58 32.73 18.20
C LYS A 40 -5.45 31.57 17.69
N SER A 41 -5.07 31.08 16.51
CA SER A 41 -5.35 29.74 15.98
C SER A 41 -6.80 29.41 15.65
N SER A 42 -7.11 29.42 14.37
CA SER A 42 -8.27 28.70 13.82
C SER A 42 -7.94 28.12 12.44
N ALA A 43 -6.90 27.28 12.39
CA ALA A 43 -6.63 26.37 11.28
C ALA A 43 -6.84 24.89 11.69
N ALA A 44 -7.43 24.63 12.85
CA ALA A 44 -7.60 23.29 13.42
C ALA A 44 -9.07 22.86 13.58
N ALA A 45 -10.02 23.58 12.98
CA ALA A 45 -11.45 23.26 13.10
C ALA A 45 -12.08 22.99 11.72
N LYS A 46 -11.62 21.94 11.05
CA LYS A 46 -12.39 21.32 9.96
C LYS A 46 -12.15 19.80 9.85
N GLN A 47 -11.98 19.15 10.99
CA GLN A 47 -11.74 17.71 11.05
C GLN A 47 -12.51 17.10 12.22
N ALA A 48 -13.82 17.34 12.23
CA ALA A 48 -14.76 16.68 13.12
C ALA A 48 -16.19 16.88 12.59
N ALA A 49 -16.52 16.27 11.44
CA ALA A 49 -17.90 16.07 10.98
C ALA A 49 -17.98 15.18 9.72
N SER A 50 -17.51 13.94 9.81
CA SER A 50 -18.04 12.83 9.01
C SER A 50 -17.77 11.54 9.80
N GLY A 51 -18.72 10.61 9.85
CA GLY A 51 -18.56 9.29 10.47
C GLY A 51 -17.59 8.38 9.68
N GLU A 52 -16.64 8.99 8.98
CA GLU A 52 -15.69 8.39 8.07
C GLU A 52 -14.42 8.05 8.86
N LYS A 53 -13.95 6.79 8.76
CA LYS A 53 -12.69 6.42 9.43
C LYS A 53 -11.54 7.10 8.71
N ALA A 54 -10.80 7.95 9.41
CA ALA A 54 -9.68 8.65 8.81
C ALA A 54 -8.52 7.69 8.46
N ALA A 55 -7.94 7.86 7.28
CA ALA A 55 -6.69 7.21 6.90
C ALA A 55 -5.54 7.65 7.82
N LEU A 56 -4.69 6.71 8.23
CA LEU A 56 -3.47 7.02 8.95
C LEU A 56 -2.47 7.73 8.03
N THR A 57 -1.88 8.80 8.55
CA THR A 57 -0.76 9.49 7.89
C THR A 57 0.51 8.65 7.92
N ARG A 58 1.48 8.96 7.05
CA ARG A 58 2.80 8.32 7.08
C ARG A 58 3.44 8.36 8.48
N LYS A 59 3.34 9.50 9.17
CA LYS A 59 3.91 9.65 10.53
C LYS A 59 3.26 8.70 11.54
N GLN A 60 1.94 8.56 11.49
CA GLN A 60 1.22 7.61 12.36
C GLN A 60 1.61 6.17 12.04
N LEU A 61 1.72 5.81 10.76
CA LEU A 61 2.20 4.50 10.33
C LEU A 61 3.64 4.22 10.79
N GLU A 62 4.56 5.19 10.69
CA GLU A 62 5.94 5.02 11.19
C GLU A 62 5.99 4.79 12.70
N SER A 63 5.10 5.44 13.46
CA SER A 63 4.95 5.22 14.90
C SER A 63 4.35 3.84 15.23
N ALA A 64 3.41 3.36 14.42
CA ALA A 64 2.72 2.08 14.58
C ALA A 64 3.55 0.87 14.09
N ALA A 65 4.52 1.09 13.21
CA ALA A 65 5.37 0.02 12.70
C ALA A 65 6.25 -0.59 13.81
N ILE A 66 6.44 -1.90 13.73
CA ILE A 66 7.32 -2.66 14.65
C ILE A 66 8.76 -2.15 14.64
N LYS A 67 9.44 -2.40 15.76
CA LYS A 67 10.83 -2.08 16.05
C LYS A 67 11.50 -3.29 16.69
N SER A 68 12.83 -3.32 16.75
CA SER A 68 13.59 -4.42 17.37
C SER A 68 13.28 -4.63 18.85
N SER A 69 12.79 -3.61 19.55
CA SER A 69 12.32 -3.73 20.94
C SER A 69 11.03 -4.55 21.09
N ASP A 70 10.27 -4.71 20.01
CA ASP A 70 8.96 -5.35 20.00
C ASP A 70 9.08 -6.85 19.72
N VAL A 71 10.24 -7.30 19.21
CA VAL A 71 10.49 -8.67 18.73
C VAL A 71 11.88 -9.15 19.14
N ALA A 72 11.97 -10.06 20.11
CA ALA A 72 13.24 -10.43 20.73
C ALA A 72 14.20 -11.17 19.77
N THR A 73 13.65 -12.04 18.93
CA THR A 73 14.37 -12.95 18.01
C THR A 73 14.65 -12.33 16.64
N TYR A 74 14.15 -11.11 16.37
CA TYR A 74 14.32 -10.42 15.10
C TYR A 74 15.08 -9.09 15.26
N GLU A 75 15.84 -8.73 14.23
CA GLU A 75 16.36 -7.38 14.03
C GLU A 75 15.48 -6.65 13.03
N VAL A 76 14.91 -5.51 13.43
CA VAL A 76 13.99 -4.73 12.60
C VAL A 76 14.67 -3.48 12.07
N THR A 77 14.61 -3.30 10.75
CA THR A 77 15.15 -2.14 10.05
C THR A 77 14.16 -1.60 9.03
N VAL A 78 14.35 -0.34 8.61
CA VAL A 78 13.72 0.15 7.38
C VAL A 78 14.47 -0.47 6.20
N PRO A 79 13.78 -1.10 5.23
CA PRO A 79 14.46 -1.70 4.09
C PRO A 79 15.26 -0.64 3.32
N LYS A 80 16.54 -0.93 3.08
CA LYS A 80 17.45 -0.03 2.34
C LYS A 80 17.11 0.06 0.85
N SER A 81 16.32 -0.88 0.35
CA SER A 81 15.86 -0.95 -1.04
C SER A 81 14.49 -1.62 -1.10
N ALA A 82 13.73 -1.25 -2.13
CA ALA A 82 12.50 -1.92 -2.56
C ALA A 82 12.71 -3.40 -2.99
N SER A 83 13.96 -3.91 -2.91
CA SER A 83 14.29 -5.28 -3.23
C SER A 83 13.75 -6.23 -2.15
N GLY A 84 12.77 -7.03 -2.51
CA GLY A 84 12.17 -8.09 -1.71
C GLY A 84 10.90 -8.61 -2.42
N PRO A 85 10.25 -9.65 -1.91
CA PRO A 85 9.00 -10.14 -2.48
C PRO A 85 7.82 -9.20 -2.23
N ILE A 86 7.93 -8.25 -1.28
CA ILE A 86 7.00 -7.14 -1.10
C ILE A 86 7.78 -5.82 -1.17
N GLY A 87 7.15 -4.80 -1.73
CA GLY A 87 7.64 -3.42 -1.69
C GLY A 87 8.43 -3.00 -2.94
N GLY A 88 8.33 -3.79 -4.01
CA GLY A 88 8.96 -3.54 -5.30
C GLY A 88 8.16 -2.61 -6.22
N GLU A 89 8.65 -2.46 -7.45
CA GLU A 89 7.93 -1.78 -8.53
C GLU A 89 6.60 -2.48 -8.85
N HIS A 90 5.75 -1.82 -9.64
CA HIS A 90 4.48 -2.40 -10.07
C HIS A 90 4.69 -3.67 -10.88
N MET A 91 4.13 -4.77 -10.39
CA MET A 91 4.03 -6.01 -11.14
C MET A 91 2.68 -6.10 -11.86
N VAL A 92 2.71 -6.24 -13.18
CA VAL A 92 1.52 -6.50 -13.99
C VAL A 92 1.39 -8.00 -14.24
N ALA A 93 0.27 -8.59 -13.84
CA ALA A 93 -0.04 -9.98 -14.12
C ALA A 93 -0.58 -10.15 -15.55
N ASP A 94 -0.11 -11.17 -16.25
CA ASP A 94 -0.65 -11.58 -17.55
C ASP A 94 -2.12 -12.04 -17.49
N LYS A 95 -2.58 -12.43 -16.29
CA LYS A 95 -3.95 -12.82 -15.99
C LYS A 95 -4.61 -11.75 -15.10
N PRO A 96 -5.67 -11.07 -15.56
CA PRO A 96 -6.35 -10.05 -14.77
C PRO A 96 -6.84 -10.55 -13.40
N ALA A 97 -7.32 -11.80 -13.31
CA ALA A 97 -7.76 -12.41 -12.06
C ALA A 97 -6.63 -12.56 -11.01
N CYS A 98 -5.37 -12.52 -11.44
CA CYS A 98 -4.19 -12.59 -10.58
C CYS A 98 -3.61 -11.21 -10.21
N GLN A 99 -4.12 -10.13 -10.80
CA GLN A 99 -3.60 -8.79 -10.55
C GLN A 99 -3.65 -8.40 -9.06
N PRO A 100 -4.71 -8.72 -8.27
CA PRO A 100 -4.70 -8.42 -6.84
C PRO A 100 -3.57 -9.11 -6.06
N VAL A 101 -3.16 -10.32 -6.46
CA VAL A 101 -1.99 -11.00 -5.86
C VAL A 101 -0.69 -10.29 -6.25
N ALA A 102 -0.56 -9.86 -7.52
CA ALA A 102 0.61 -9.09 -7.97
C ALA A 102 0.71 -7.70 -7.29
N ASP A 103 -0.42 -7.04 -7.06
CA ASP A 103 -0.51 -5.77 -6.34
C ASP A 103 -0.10 -5.90 -4.88
N ALA A 104 -0.42 -7.03 -4.23
CA ALA A 104 0.00 -7.32 -2.86
C ALA A 104 1.53 -7.42 -2.71
N LEU A 105 2.26 -7.71 -3.78
CA LEU A 105 3.74 -7.75 -3.84
C LEU A 105 4.37 -6.40 -4.20
N SER A 106 3.59 -5.48 -4.77
CA SER A 106 4.06 -4.22 -5.35
C SER A 106 3.88 -3.04 -4.38
N ALA A 107 4.80 -2.07 -4.31
CA ALA A 107 4.73 -0.98 -3.33
C ALA A 107 3.54 -0.02 -3.49
N THR A 108 3.18 0.40 -4.71
CA THR A 108 2.34 1.61 -4.90
C THR A 108 1.41 1.63 -6.13
N ALA A 109 1.16 0.50 -6.78
CA ALA A 109 0.55 0.52 -8.12
C ALA A 109 -0.66 -0.40 -8.33
N GLY A 110 -1.33 -0.78 -7.25
CA GLY A 110 -2.63 -1.44 -7.37
C GLY A 110 -3.74 -0.48 -7.84
N ALA A 111 -4.87 -1.07 -8.25
CA ALA A 111 -6.06 -0.31 -8.67
C ALA A 111 -6.57 0.65 -7.58
N VAL A 112 -6.36 0.30 -6.31
CA VAL A 112 -6.65 1.13 -5.15
C VAL A 112 -5.33 1.64 -4.57
N LYS A 113 -5.18 2.97 -4.49
CA LYS A 113 -3.92 3.59 -4.02
C LYS A 113 -3.98 3.89 -2.53
N PRO A 114 -2.96 3.51 -1.75
CA PRO A 114 -2.90 3.91 -0.36
C PRO A 114 -2.62 5.42 -0.23
N VAL A 115 -3.21 6.04 0.79
CA VAL A 115 -2.94 7.42 1.21
C VAL A 115 -1.52 7.53 1.77
N ALA A 116 -1.07 6.51 2.51
CA ALA A 116 0.29 6.40 3.02
C ALA A 116 0.69 4.93 3.17
N ALA A 117 1.98 4.63 3.01
CA ALA A 117 2.52 3.32 3.29
C ALA A 117 3.93 3.38 3.88
N VAL A 118 4.25 2.45 4.77
CA VAL A 118 5.58 2.28 5.38
C VAL A 118 5.97 0.80 5.37
N GLU A 119 7.28 0.52 5.42
CA GLU A 119 7.79 -0.86 5.40
C GLU A 119 8.81 -1.12 6.50
N ARG A 120 8.92 -2.39 6.90
CA ARG A 120 9.96 -2.93 7.78
C ARG A 120 10.50 -4.24 7.22
N SER A 121 11.78 -4.46 7.47
CA SER A 121 12.43 -5.76 7.34
C SER A 121 12.74 -6.27 8.74
N ALA A 122 12.15 -7.40 9.12
CA ALA A 122 12.50 -8.12 10.34
C ALA A 122 13.33 -9.35 9.95
N VAL A 123 14.63 -9.35 10.27
CA VAL A 123 15.55 -10.46 9.97
C VAL A 123 15.72 -11.32 11.21
N ALA A 124 15.53 -12.64 11.09
CA ALA A 124 15.68 -13.55 12.21
C ALA A 124 17.14 -13.61 12.66
N LYS A 125 17.39 -13.53 13.97
CA LYS A 125 18.74 -13.55 14.56
C LYS A 125 19.32 -14.97 14.64
N ASN A 126 18.44 -15.97 14.74
CA ASN A 126 18.79 -17.37 14.98
C ASN A 126 18.52 -18.29 13.78
N LEU A 127 17.89 -17.78 12.72
CA LEU A 127 17.55 -18.54 11.53
C LEU A 127 18.20 -17.90 10.31
N SER A 128 19.20 -18.58 9.76
CA SER A 128 19.98 -18.05 8.65
C SER A 128 19.09 -17.75 7.45
N GLY A 129 19.11 -16.49 7.02
CA GLY A 129 18.44 -16.01 5.81
C GLY A 129 16.92 -15.82 5.92
N VAL A 130 16.29 -16.20 7.03
CA VAL A 130 14.85 -16.02 7.25
C VAL A 130 14.56 -14.55 7.57
N MET A 131 13.59 -13.98 6.84
CA MET A 131 13.12 -12.63 7.10
C MET A 131 11.62 -12.48 6.83
N VAL A 132 11.03 -11.48 7.48
CA VAL A 132 9.67 -11.01 7.25
C VAL A 132 9.73 -9.59 6.69
N ARG A 133 9.13 -9.36 5.54
CA ARG A 133 8.84 -8.03 5.01
C ARG A 133 7.45 -7.62 5.45
N VAL A 134 7.38 -6.55 6.22
CA VAL A 134 6.14 -5.95 6.71
C VAL A 134 5.86 -4.71 5.90
N ARG A 135 4.65 -4.58 5.39
CA ARG A 135 4.15 -3.34 4.80
C ARG A 135 2.83 -2.96 5.46
N LEU A 136 2.74 -1.72 5.91
CA LEU A 136 1.48 -1.13 6.36
C LEU A 136 1.05 -0.11 5.32
N ALA A 137 -0.15 -0.26 4.77
CA ALA A 137 -0.71 0.63 3.77
C ALA A 137 -2.07 1.14 4.25
N SER A 138 -2.17 2.44 4.50
CA SER A 138 -3.41 3.07 4.93
C SER A 138 -4.16 3.66 3.74
N TYR A 139 -5.46 3.44 3.72
CA TYR A 139 -6.36 3.78 2.62
C TYR A 139 -7.44 4.76 3.07
N ALA A 140 -8.12 5.38 2.11
CA ALA A 140 -9.35 6.09 2.40
C ALA A 140 -10.42 5.13 2.96
N ASP A 141 -11.48 5.67 3.55
CA ASP A 141 -12.54 4.85 4.13
C ASP A 141 -13.18 3.92 3.08
N GLY A 142 -13.36 2.65 3.46
CA GLY A 142 -13.82 1.58 2.58
C GLY A 142 -12.84 1.08 1.51
N ASP A 143 -11.73 1.78 1.23
CA ASP A 143 -10.77 1.34 0.21
C ASP A 143 -9.91 0.15 0.68
N ALA A 144 -9.63 0.04 1.98
CA ALA A 144 -9.00 -1.16 2.56
C ALA A 144 -9.86 -2.42 2.34
N ASP A 145 -11.18 -2.30 2.50
CA ASP A 145 -12.13 -3.40 2.29
C ASP A 145 -12.16 -3.83 0.81
N LYS A 146 -12.07 -2.89 -0.13
CA LYS A 146 -11.97 -3.19 -1.56
C LYS A 146 -10.70 -3.98 -1.88
N VAL A 147 -9.57 -3.60 -1.29
CA VAL A 147 -8.30 -4.33 -1.45
C VAL A 147 -8.43 -5.76 -0.93
N MET A 148 -8.95 -5.95 0.28
CA MET A 148 -9.12 -7.28 0.87
C MET A 148 -10.12 -8.14 0.09
N SER A 149 -11.22 -7.56 -0.38
CA SER A 149 -12.22 -8.26 -1.18
C SER A 149 -11.65 -8.73 -2.53
N ALA A 150 -10.89 -7.86 -3.21
CA ALA A 150 -10.22 -8.21 -4.46
C ALA A 150 -9.17 -9.30 -4.25
N LEU A 151 -8.37 -9.21 -3.18
CA LEU A 151 -7.35 -10.19 -2.86
C LEU A 151 -7.96 -11.55 -2.46
N SER A 152 -9.00 -11.55 -1.64
CA SER A 152 -9.74 -12.77 -1.27
C SER A 152 -10.34 -13.46 -2.49
N SER A 153 -10.93 -12.70 -3.41
CA SER A 153 -11.45 -13.23 -4.68
C SER A 153 -10.31 -13.83 -5.53
N ALA A 154 -9.17 -13.14 -5.62
CA ALA A 154 -8.03 -13.62 -6.36
C ALA A 154 -7.41 -14.90 -5.73
N ALA A 155 -7.37 -15.03 -4.41
CA ALA A 155 -6.86 -16.22 -3.73
C ALA A 155 -7.59 -17.51 -4.17
N THR A 156 -8.91 -17.41 -4.41
CA THR A 156 -9.71 -18.56 -4.84
C THR A 156 -9.45 -18.99 -6.30
N THR A 157 -9.07 -18.06 -7.18
CA THR A 157 -9.03 -18.29 -8.63
C THR A 157 -7.62 -18.24 -9.23
N CYS A 158 -6.72 -17.47 -8.63
CA CYS A 158 -5.36 -17.33 -9.10
C CYS A 158 -4.48 -18.46 -8.55
N LYS A 159 -4.07 -19.38 -9.43
CA LYS A 159 -3.12 -20.47 -9.10
C LYS A 159 -1.70 -20.23 -9.65
N GLY A 160 -1.50 -19.11 -10.35
CA GLY A 160 -0.22 -18.70 -10.86
C GLY A 160 -0.34 -17.82 -12.11
N PHE A 161 0.66 -16.96 -12.30
CA PHE A 161 0.69 -15.96 -13.37
C PHE A 161 2.12 -15.61 -13.77
N THR A 162 2.27 -15.03 -14.96
CA THR A 162 3.51 -14.34 -15.34
C THR A 162 3.38 -12.87 -14.95
N GLY A 163 4.18 -12.42 -13.99
CA GLY A 163 4.30 -11.03 -13.59
C GLY A 163 5.35 -10.30 -14.43
N SER A 164 5.05 -9.08 -14.86
CA SER A 164 5.98 -8.21 -15.57
C SER A 164 6.29 -6.96 -14.75
N VAL A 165 7.57 -6.62 -14.64
CA VAL A 165 8.07 -5.38 -14.03
C VAL A 165 8.99 -4.73 -15.06
N GLY A 166 8.55 -3.63 -15.67
CA GLY A 166 9.22 -3.07 -16.85
C GLY A 166 9.30 -4.11 -17.98
N THR A 167 10.51 -4.42 -18.45
CA THR A 167 10.75 -5.47 -19.46
C THR A 167 10.97 -6.86 -18.87
N ASP A 168 11.17 -6.95 -17.56
CA ASP A 168 11.49 -8.20 -16.88
C ASP A 168 10.22 -8.99 -16.61
N LYS A 169 10.30 -10.31 -16.78
CA LYS A 169 9.20 -11.25 -16.56
C LYS A 169 9.60 -12.33 -15.58
N GLN A 170 8.67 -12.68 -14.71
CA GLN A 170 8.83 -13.78 -13.76
C GLN A 170 7.53 -14.56 -13.61
N HIS A 171 7.65 -15.87 -13.44
CA HIS A 171 6.52 -16.70 -13.09
C HIS A 171 6.33 -16.69 -11.57
N VAL A 172 5.10 -16.48 -11.12
CA VAL A 172 4.67 -16.58 -9.72
C VAL A 172 3.67 -17.72 -9.64
N ALA A 173 4.00 -18.78 -8.92
CA ALA A 173 3.02 -19.81 -8.56
C ALA A 173 2.28 -19.37 -7.29
N VAL A 174 0.99 -19.71 -7.20
CA VAL A 174 0.13 -19.34 -6.07
C VAL A 174 -0.55 -20.60 -5.55
N ALA A 175 -0.36 -20.87 -4.26
CA ALA A 175 -1.00 -21.94 -3.53
C ALA A 175 -1.62 -21.40 -2.25
N ASP A 176 -2.66 -22.07 -1.78
CA ASP A 176 -3.23 -21.82 -0.47
C ASP A 176 -2.32 -22.48 0.60
N TYR A 177 -2.31 -21.92 1.81
CA TYR A 177 -1.70 -22.58 2.96
C TYR A 177 -2.45 -22.22 4.23
N ASP A 178 -2.33 -23.07 5.25
CA ASP A 178 -2.89 -22.84 6.57
C ASP A 178 -2.09 -21.72 7.25
N GLY A 179 -2.55 -20.49 7.02
CA GLY A 179 -1.96 -19.24 7.44
C GLY A 179 -1.59 -19.14 8.91
N TYR A 180 -0.78 -18.13 9.26
CA TYR A 180 -0.42 -17.86 10.65
C TYR A 180 -1.22 -16.70 11.25
N LEU A 181 -1.71 -15.78 10.40
CA LEU A 181 -2.74 -14.82 10.78
C LEU A 181 -4.09 -15.51 11.03
N THR A 182 -4.53 -15.53 12.29
CA THR A 182 -5.85 -16.04 12.72
C THR A 182 -6.95 -14.99 12.73
N ALA A 183 -6.65 -13.75 12.30
CA ALA A 183 -7.63 -12.68 12.22
C ALA A 183 -8.73 -13.02 11.21
N GLN A 184 -10.00 -12.79 11.57
CA GLN A 184 -11.11 -12.97 10.64
C GLN A 184 -10.94 -12.06 9.41
N GLY A 185 -11.09 -12.64 8.22
CA GLY A 185 -10.95 -11.91 6.95
C GLY A 185 -9.52 -11.77 6.43
N SER A 186 -8.54 -12.46 7.02
CA SER A 186 -7.19 -12.54 6.47
C SER A 186 -7.15 -13.36 5.16
N VAL A 187 -6.15 -13.07 4.33
CA VAL A 187 -5.79 -13.87 3.15
C VAL A 187 -4.38 -14.38 3.32
N THR A 188 -4.20 -15.69 3.20
CA THR A 188 -2.91 -16.36 3.37
C THR A 188 -2.56 -17.19 2.13
N LEU A 189 -1.45 -16.86 1.49
CA LEU A 189 -1.01 -17.47 0.23
C LEU A 189 0.46 -17.90 0.33
N ARG A 190 0.74 -19.11 -0.14
CA ARG A 190 2.11 -19.55 -0.42
C ARG A 190 2.42 -19.27 -1.87
N LEU A 191 3.35 -18.36 -2.09
CA LEU A 191 3.83 -17.97 -3.41
C LEU A 191 5.17 -18.67 -3.68
N THR A 192 5.45 -18.96 -4.94
CA THR A 192 6.79 -19.36 -5.39
C THR A 192 7.20 -18.44 -6.51
N THR A 193 8.24 -17.64 -6.28
CA THR A 193 8.71 -16.62 -7.21
C THR A 193 10.23 -16.57 -7.28
N LYS A 194 10.77 -15.99 -8.35
CA LYS A 194 12.21 -15.79 -8.49
C LYS A 194 12.64 -14.49 -7.82
N PHE A 195 13.78 -14.54 -7.16
CA PHE A 195 14.49 -13.36 -6.66
C PHE A 195 15.96 -13.47 -7.06
N GLY A 196 16.37 -12.61 -8.01
CA GLY A 196 17.64 -12.80 -8.70
C GLY A 196 17.70 -14.16 -9.41
N LYS A 197 18.66 -15.01 -9.03
CA LYS A 197 18.83 -16.36 -9.60
C LYS A 197 18.15 -17.46 -8.76
N GLN A 198 17.66 -17.14 -7.56
CA GLN A 198 17.01 -18.11 -6.68
C GLN A 198 15.51 -18.12 -6.89
N THR A 199 14.91 -19.29 -6.66
CA THR A 199 13.46 -19.44 -6.53
C THR A 199 13.18 -19.55 -5.03
N LEU A 200 12.30 -18.70 -4.51
CA LEU A 200 12.00 -18.62 -3.08
C LEU A 200 10.53 -18.97 -2.84
N PRO A 201 10.22 -19.83 -1.86
CA PRO A 201 8.89 -19.86 -1.26
C PRO A 201 8.69 -18.57 -0.45
N VAL A 202 7.53 -17.94 -0.63
CA VAL A 202 7.11 -16.74 0.10
C VAL A 202 5.75 -17.02 0.71
N TYR A 203 5.66 -16.93 2.03
CA TYR A 203 4.38 -16.99 2.75
C TYR A 203 3.87 -15.56 2.89
N LEU A 204 2.77 -15.26 2.20
CA LEU A 204 2.11 -13.96 2.18
C LEU A 204 0.87 -14.02 3.06
N ASP A 205 0.89 -13.24 4.13
CA ASP A 205 -0.22 -13.04 5.05
C ASP A 205 -0.69 -11.60 4.97
N VAL A 206 -1.98 -11.41 4.74
CA VAL A 206 -2.58 -10.08 4.57
C VAL A 206 -3.81 -9.96 5.45
N GLY A 207 -3.88 -8.86 6.20
CA GLY A 207 -4.99 -8.55 7.10
C GLY A 207 -5.32 -7.06 7.10
N THR A 208 -6.35 -6.69 7.85
CA THR A 208 -6.80 -5.30 7.98
C THR A 208 -7.08 -4.90 9.42
N VAL A 209 -6.67 -3.68 9.75
CA VAL A 209 -7.00 -2.99 11.00
C VAL A 209 -7.48 -1.58 10.67
N GLY A 210 -8.77 -1.33 10.86
CA GLY A 210 -9.39 -0.06 10.47
C GLY A 210 -9.24 0.21 8.97
N THR A 211 -8.68 1.36 8.62
CA THR A 211 -8.40 1.76 7.22
C THR A 211 -7.04 1.28 6.71
N THR A 212 -6.33 0.44 7.47
CA THR A 212 -4.97 0.01 7.12
C THR A 212 -4.94 -1.47 6.80
N VAL A 213 -4.36 -1.82 5.65
CA VAL A 213 -4.02 -3.18 5.27
C VAL A 213 -2.58 -3.45 5.71
N GLU A 214 -2.37 -4.55 6.40
CA GLU A 214 -1.05 -5.07 6.77
C GLU A 214 -0.69 -6.27 5.90
N TYR A 215 0.53 -6.27 5.37
CA TYR A 215 1.07 -7.33 4.53
C TYR A 215 2.35 -7.85 5.17
N PHE A 216 2.46 -9.17 5.26
CA PHE A 216 3.61 -9.88 5.78
C PHE A 216 4.07 -10.88 4.73
N ALA A 217 5.30 -10.73 4.23
CA ALA A 217 5.94 -11.75 3.40
C ALA A 217 7.10 -12.37 4.14
N THR A 218 6.96 -13.65 4.46
CA THR A 218 7.98 -14.45 5.12
C THR A 218 8.68 -15.34 4.10
N PHE A 219 10.01 -15.28 4.06
CA PHE A 219 10.82 -16.03 3.10
C PHE A 219 12.22 -16.22 3.65
N ASN A 220 12.92 -17.23 3.10
CA ASN A 220 14.34 -17.41 3.34
C ASN A 220 15.12 -17.01 2.08
N VAL A 221 16.06 -16.07 2.19
CA VAL A 221 16.88 -15.65 1.04
C VAL A 221 17.81 -16.76 0.51
N THR A 222 17.99 -17.85 1.25
CA THR A 222 18.72 -19.03 0.76
C THR A 222 17.91 -19.87 -0.22
N GLY A 223 16.57 -19.68 -0.28
CA GLY A 223 15.65 -20.50 -1.09
C GLY A 223 15.12 -21.73 -0.37
N GLU A 224 15.59 -21.99 0.85
CA GLU A 224 14.97 -22.97 1.74
C GLU A 224 13.55 -22.52 2.13
N ASP A 225 12.72 -23.47 2.52
CA ASP A 225 11.45 -23.11 3.14
C ASP A 225 11.76 -22.41 4.47
N PRO A 226 11.20 -21.22 4.76
CA PRO A 226 11.43 -20.59 6.05
C PRO A 226 10.94 -21.45 7.22
N THR A 227 10.01 -22.40 7.01
CA THR A 227 9.44 -23.36 8.01
C THR A 227 8.87 -22.76 9.30
N VAL A 228 8.96 -21.45 9.47
CA VAL A 228 8.49 -20.71 10.64
C VAL A 228 7.23 -19.95 10.34
N GLY A 229 6.31 -20.01 11.31
CA GLY A 229 5.18 -19.10 11.38
C GLY A 229 5.63 -17.70 11.78
N PRO A 230 5.33 -16.64 11.02
CA PRO A 230 5.62 -15.25 11.32
C PRO A 230 4.89 -14.65 12.54
N THR A 231 4.30 -15.46 13.42
CA THR A 231 3.48 -14.99 14.56
C THR A 231 4.24 -14.04 15.50
N GLU A 232 5.56 -14.21 15.67
CA GLU A 232 6.40 -13.33 16.49
C GLU A 232 6.56 -11.92 15.91
N VAL A 233 6.38 -11.72 14.61
CA VAL A 233 6.45 -10.42 13.93
C VAL A 233 5.05 -9.86 13.69
N GLU A 234 4.14 -10.71 13.23
CA GLU A 234 2.77 -10.36 12.89
C GLU A 234 1.96 -9.91 14.10
N THR A 235 1.95 -10.70 15.17
CA THR A 235 1.12 -10.41 16.34
C THR A 235 1.47 -9.06 16.96
N PRO A 236 2.76 -8.75 17.24
CA PRO A 236 3.11 -7.42 17.75
C PRO A 236 2.78 -6.30 16.77
N GLN A 237 2.91 -6.54 15.46
CA GLN A 237 2.55 -5.53 14.46
C GLN A 237 1.06 -5.22 14.46
N THR A 238 0.19 -6.23 14.45
CA THR A 238 -1.26 -6.05 14.50
C THR A 238 -1.68 -5.33 15.79
N VAL A 239 -1.07 -5.67 16.94
CA VAL A 239 -1.34 -4.98 18.23
C VAL A 239 -0.99 -3.50 18.18
N LYS A 240 0.19 -3.15 17.64
CA LYS A 240 0.61 -1.75 17.51
C LYS A 240 -0.28 -0.97 16.56
N LEU A 241 -0.68 -1.58 15.45
CA LEU A 241 -1.56 -0.94 14.48
C LEU A 241 -2.96 -0.72 15.06
N THR A 242 -3.50 -1.69 15.80
CA THR A 242 -4.77 -1.57 16.54
C THR A 242 -4.73 -0.41 17.52
N THR A 243 -3.62 -0.28 18.26
CA THR A 243 -3.42 0.82 19.22
C THR A 243 -3.33 2.19 18.55
N ALA A 244 -2.85 2.27 17.30
CA ALA A 244 -2.71 3.53 16.56
C ALA A 244 -3.99 3.96 15.81
N GLY A 245 -4.92 3.04 15.60
CA GLY A 245 -6.21 3.28 14.92
C GLY A 245 -7.35 3.71 15.86
N HIS A 246 -7.07 3.82 17.16
CA HIS A 246 -7.96 4.31 18.22
C HIS A 246 -7.34 5.55 18.89
#